data_AF-A0A8D1MA16-F1
#
_entry.id   AF-A0A8D1MA16-F1
#
_cell.length_a   1.000
_cell.length_b   1.000
_cell.length_c   1.000
_cell.angle_alpha   90.00
_cell.angle_beta   90.00
_cell.angle_gamma   90.00
#
_symmetry.space_group_name_H-M   'P 1'
#
loop_
_entity.id
_entity.type
_entity.pdbx_description
1 polymer ?
#
loop_
_entity_poly.entity_id
_entity_poly.type
_entity_poly.pdbx_seq_one_letter_code
_entity_poly.pdbx_strand_id
1 'polypeptide(L)'
;MAGPVIENQIQDGYFRLPPQRHAWPSRPRPFPALRLSMAAWGILLSTGVRRLHCGTAAQAGSQWRLQQGFAANPSGYGPLTELPDWSYADGRPAPPMKGQLRRKAQREKFARRVVLLSQEMDAGLQAWQLRQQEKLQEEEGKQKNALKSKGALLQNPQPSQ
;
A
#
# COMPACT_ATOMS: atom_id res chain seq x y z
N MET A 1 3.33 -16.58 49.75
CA MET A 1 2.47 -16.17 48.63
C MET A 1 3.38 -15.72 47.50
N ALA A 2 3.91 -16.69 46.75
CA ALA A 2 4.86 -16.47 45.65
C ALA A 2 4.07 -16.44 44.33
N GLY A 3 4.12 -15.32 43.62
CA GLY A 3 3.56 -15.21 42.27
C GLY A 3 4.50 -15.86 41.24
N PRO A 4 3.97 -16.44 40.15
CA PRO A 4 4.78 -17.15 39.17
C PRO A 4 5.55 -16.18 38.27
N VAL A 5 6.83 -16.50 38.10
CA VAL A 5 7.77 -15.98 37.10
C VAL A 5 7.25 -16.36 35.72
N ILE A 6 6.85 -15.36 34.92
CA ILE A 6 6.54 -15.56 33.49
C ILE A 6 7.82 -15.34 32.72
N GLU A 7 8.47 -16.46 32.44
CA GLU A 7 9.64 -16.59 31.58
C GLU A 7 9.21 -16.37 30.12
N ASN A 8 9.49 -15.17 29.59
CA ASN A 8 9.24 -14.86 28.19
C ASN A 8 10.36 -15.47 27.34
N GLN A 9 10.05 -16.64 26.77
CA GLN A 9 10.78 -17.27 25.69
C GLN A 9 10.99 -16.29 24.53
N ILE A 10 12.25 -15.97 24.31
CA ILE A 10 12.79 -15.37 23.10
C ILE A 10 12.60 -16.38 21.97
N GLN A 11 11.66 -16.13 21.06
CA GLN A 11 11.55 -16.88 19.82
C GLN A 11 12.43 -16.22 18.77
N ASP A 12 13.63 -16.79 18.59
CA ASP A 12 14.51 -16.54 17.46
C ASP A 12 13.88 -17.08 16.16
N GLY A 13 13.01 -16.26 15.57
CA GLY A 13 12.43 -16.51 14.25
C GLY A 13 13.41 -16.14 13.14
N TYR A 14 14.42 -16.98 12.92
CA TYR A 14 15.33 -16.86 11.78
C TYR A 14 14.56 -16.83 10.45
N PHE A 15 14.72 -15.72 9.71
CA PHE A 15 14.39 -15.60 8.29
C PHE A 15 15.06 -16.73 7.50
N ARG A 16 14.31 -17.77 7.13
CA ARG A 16 14.73 -18.77 6.15
C ARG A 16 13.90 -18.59 4.88
N LEU A 17 14.47 -17.90 3.91
CA LEU A 17 13.97 -17.89 2.52
C LEU A 17 13.91 -19.34 1.99
N PRO A 18 12.83 -19.76 1.31
CA PRO A 18 12.78 -21.07 0.68
C PRO A 18 13.68 -21.11 -0.57
N PRO A 19 14.41 -22.21 -0.84
CA PRO A 19 15.20 -22.36 -2.05
C PRO A 19 14.29 -22.60 -3.26
N GLN A 20 14.34 -21.70 -4.24
CA GLN A 20 13.73 -21.87 -5.55
C GLN A 20 14.50 -22.93 -6.35
N ARG A 21 13.95 -24.14 -6.46
CA ARG A 21 14.43 -25.17 -7.39
C ARG A 21 13.60 -25.10 -8.67
N HIS A 22 14.20 -24.56 -9.72
CA HIS A 22 13.72 -24.72 -11.10
C HIS A 22 13.82 -26.19 -11.50
N ALA A 23 12.68 -26.85 -11.67
CA ALA A 23 12.56 -28.14 -12.32
C ALA A 23 11.50 -28.03 -13.42
N TRP A 24 11.95 -27.97 -14.67
CA TRP A 24 11.09 -28.14 -15.85
C TRP A 24 10.91 -29.64 -16.10
N PRO A 25 9.68 -30.17 -16.21
CA PRO A 25 9.48 -31.48 -16.83
C PRO A 25 9.18 -31.30 -18.32
N SER A 26 10.17 -31.63 -19.14
CA SER A 26 9.99 -31.92 -20.56
C SER A 26 9.28 -33.27 -20.71
N ARG A 27 8.03 -33.28 -21.18
CA ARG A 27 7.41 -34.46 -21.82
C ARG A 27 6.55 -34.02 -23.01
N PRO A 28 6.77 -34.57 -24.22
CA PRO A 28 5.89 -34.31 -25.35
C PRO A 28 4.61 -35.15 -25.19
N ARG A 29 3.45 -34.53 -25.43
CA ARG A 29 2.18 -35.24 -25.60
C ARG A 29 2.02 -35.65 -27.08
N PRO A 30 1.46 -36.83 -27.38
CA PRO A 30 1.13 -37.18 -28.76
C PRO A 30 -0.01 -36.31 -29.28
N PHE A 31 0.13 -35.86 -30.53
CA PHE A 31 -0.88 -35.11 -31.28
C PHE A 31 -2.16 -35.96 -31.46
N PRO A 32 -3.36 -35.46 -31.12
CA PRO A 32 -4.58 -36.04 -31.64
C PRO A 32 -4.85 -35.52 -33.05
N ALA A 33 -5.23 -36.46 -33.92
CA ALA A 33 -5.57 -36.28 -35.32
C ALA A 33 -6.62 -35.19 -35.55
N LEU A 34 -6.36 -34.34 -36.55
CA LEU A 34 -7.31 -33.43 -37.16
C LEU A 34 -8.51 -34.22 -37.71
N ARG A 35 -9.64 -34.20 -37.00
CA ARG A 35 -10.95 -34.41 -37.61
C ARG A 35 -11.49 -33.02 -37.97
N LEU A 36 -11.41 -32.64 -39.25
CA LEU A 36 -12.11 -31.47 -39.77
C LEU A 36 -13.62 -31.71 -39.60
N SER A 37 -14.23 -31.04 -38.63
CA SER A 37 -15.68 -30.95 -38.49
C SER A 37 -16.21 -29.77 -39.31
N MET A 38 -17.27 -30.02 -40.07
CA MET A 38 -17.96 -29.08 -40.96
C MET A 38 -18.71 -28.00 -40.17
N ALA A 39 -18.00 -27.07 -39.53
CA ALA A 39 -18.57 -25.88 -38.89
C ALA A 39 -17.99 -24.57 -39.46
N ALA A 40 -17.35 -24.62 -40.62
CA ALA A 40 -16.80 -23.47 -41.32
C ALA A 40 -17.85 -22.70 -42.15
N TRP A 41 -19.13 -22.72 -41.76
CA TRP A 41 -20.21 -22.04 -42.49
C TRP A 41 -21.11 -21.19 -41.57
N GLY A 42 -20.71 -20.97 -40.31
CA GLY A 42 -21.41 -20.08 -39.36
C GLY A 42 -20.63 -18.82 -38.98
N ILE A 43 -19.50 -18.53 -39.64
CA ILE A 43 -18.61 -17.41 -39.25
C ILE A 43 -18.82 -16.17 -40.14
N LEU A 44 -19.69 -16.21 -41.16
CA LEU A 44 -19.86 -15.12 -42.11
C LEU A 44 -21.07 -14.19 -41.88
N LEU A 45 -21.68 -14.18 -40.69
CA LEU A 45 -22.78 -13.27 -40.34
C LEU A 45 -22.58 -12.51 -39.01
N SER A 46 -21.35 -12.35 -38.53
CA SER A 46 -21.07 -11.54 -37.32
C SER A 46 -20.19 -10.30 -37.57
N THR A 47 -19.85 -9.99 -38.82
CA THR A 47 -19.02 -8.84 -39.21
C THR A 47 -19.82 -7.53 -39.37
N GLY A 48 -20.86 -7.32 -38.56
CA GLY A 48 -21.81 -6.21 -38.75
C GLY A 48 -22.07 -5.30 -37.56
N VAL A 49 -21.54 -5.58 -36.36
CA VAL A 49 -21.72 -4.66 -35.22
C VAL A 49 -20.52 -3.73 -35.15
N ARG A 50 -20.63 -2.54 -35.74
CA ARG A 50 -19.74 -1.42 -35.41
C ARG A 50 -19.87 -1.18 -33.91
N ARG A 51 -18.93 -1.69 -33.12
CA ARG A 51 -18.82 -1.43 -31.69
C ARG A 51 -18.45 0.03 -31.54
N LEU A 52 -19.45 0.91 -31.52
CA LEU A 52 -19.26 2.33 -31.24
C LEU A 52 -18.65 2.42 -29.83
N HIS A 53 -17.38 2.77 -29.74
CA HIS A 53 -16.71 3.02 -28.47
C HIS A 53 -17.27 4.32 -27.87
N CYS A 54 -18.31 4.24 -27.04
CA CYS A 54 -18.88 5.39 -26.33
C CYS A 54 -17.94 6.02 -25.28
N GLY A 55 -16.74 5.46 -25.09
CA GLY A 55 -15.78 5.93 -24.08
C GLY A 55 -15.28 7.35 -24.33
N THR A 56 -15.09 7.74 -25.59
CA THR A 56 -14.61 9.10 -25.94
C THR A 56 -15.72 10.15 -25.76
N ALA A 57 -16.96 9.84 -26.15
CA ALA A 57 -18.11 10.70 -25.90
C ALA A 57 -18.39 10.87 -24.39
N ALA A 58 -18.23 9.82 -23.59
CA ALA A 58 -18.38 9.87 -22.14
C ALA A 58 -17.32 10.76 -21.45
N GLN A 59 -16.21 11.08 -22.11
CA GLN A 59 -15.17 11.98 -21.61
C GLN A 59 -15.27 13.42 -22.15
N ALA A 60 -16.28 13.74 -22.96
CA ALA A 60 -16.54 15.10 -23.40
C ALA A 60 -16.73 16.02 -22.18
N GLY A 61 -15.98 17.12 -22.13
CA GLY A 61 -15.99 18.07 -21.02
C GLY A 61 -15.31 17.60 -19.72
N SER A 62 -14.59 16.47 -19.73
CA SER A 62 -13.87 15.97 -18.55
C SER A 62 -12.80 16.94 -18.03
N GLN A 63 -12.06 17.59 -18.94
CA GLN A 63 -11.04 18.59 -18.59
C GLN A 63 -11.65 19.80 -17.86
N TRP A 64 -12.75 20.34 -18.39
CA TRP A 64 -13.47 21.43 -17.72
C TRP A 64 -13.97 21.01 -16.33
N ARG A 65 -14.53 19.81 -16.19
CA ARG A 65 -14.96 19.29 -14.88
C ARG A 65 -13.80 19.20 -13.87
N LEU A 66 -12.65 18.70 -14.31
CA LEU A 66 -11.45 18.64 -13.46
C LEU A 66 -10.96 20.03 -13.05
N GLN A 67 -10.98 21.00 -13.97
CA GLN A 67 -10.66 22.41 -13.65
C GLN A 67 -11.60 23.01 -12.60
N GLN A 68 -12.86 22.56 -12.57
CA GLN A 68 -13.84 22.95 -11.55
C GLN A 68 -13.80 22.10 -10.27
N GLY A 69 -12.88 21.13 -10.17
CA GLY A 69 -12.78 20.23 -9.02
C GLY A 69 -13.81 19.09 -8.96
N PHE A 70 -14.54 18.84 -10.05
CA PHE A 70 -15.46 17.70 -10.16
C PHE A 70 -14.76 16.43 -10.66
N ALA A 71 -15.44 15.30 -10.53
CA ALA A 71 -15.04 14.05 -11.16
C ALA A 71 -15.00 14.19 -12.69
N ALA A 72 -13.95 13.68 -13.34
CA ALA A 72 -13.87 13.64 -14.81
C ALA A 72 -15.09 12.95 -15.44
N ASN A 73 -15.51 11.83 -14.85
CA ASN A 73 -16.74 11.12 -15.18
C ASN A 73 -17.87 11.53 -14.21
N PRO A 74 -19.02 12.02 -14.71
CA PRO A 74 -20.16 12.41 -13.86
C PRO A 74 -20.72 11.27 -12.98
N SER A 75 -20.55 10.00 -13.37
CA SER A 75 -21.00 8.85 -12.58
C SER A 75 -20.01 8.40 -11.49
N GLY A 76 -18.87 9.08 -11.34
CA GLY A 76 -17.81 8.67 -10.41
C GLY A 76 -18.17 8.94 -8.94
N TYR A 77 -18.29 10.21 -8.59
CA TYR A 77 -18.75 10.69 -7.30
C TYR A 77 -19.46 12.03 -7.52
N GLY A 78 -20.41 12.34 -6.64
CA GLY A 78 -21.19 13.59 -6.73
C GLY A 78 -22.66 13.36 -6.43
N PRO A 79 -23.47 14.44 -6.42
CA PRO A 79 -24.88 14.37 -6.05
C PRO A 79 -25.67 13.42 -6.96
N LEU A 80 -25.35 13.38 -8.26
CA LEU A 80 -26.00 12.49 -9.23
C LEU A 80 -25.88 10.98 -8.88
N THR A 81 -24.89 10.60 -8.08
CA THR A 81 -24.56 9.19 -7.83
C THR A 81 -24.61 8.81 -6.35
N GLU A 82 -24.42 9.77 -5.46
CA GLU A 82 -24.44 9.55 -4.01
C GLU A 82 -25.82 9.81 -3.41
N LEU A 83 -26.70 10.59 -4.06
CA LEU A 83 -28.08 10.77 -3.61
C LEU A 83 -28.93 9.53 -3.94
N PRO A 84 -29.99 9.26 -3.15
CA PRO A 84 -30.94 8.22 -3.47
C PRO A 84 -31.81 8.61 -4.68
N ASP A 85 -32.00 7.67 -5.60
CA ASP A 85 -32.80 7.91 -6.82
C ASP A 85 -34.31 8.07 -6.53
N TRP A 86 -34.78 7.63 -5.36
CA TRP A 86 -36.17 7.69 -4.95
C TRP A 86 -36.32 7.75 -3.42
N SER A 87 -37.51 8.09 -2.96
CA SER A 87 -37.93 8.01 -1.56
C SER A 87 -39.40 7.59 -1.47
N TYR A 88 -39.85 7.13 -0.30
CA TYR A 88 -41.26 6.80 -0.10
C TYR A 88 -42.11 8.08 -0.13
N ALA A 89 -43.37 7.98 -0.56
CA ALA A 89 -44.30 9.12 -0.59
C ALA A 89 -44.50 9.76 0.79
N ASP A 90 -44.41 8.95 1.86
CA ASP A 90 -44.48 9.40 3.26
C ASP A 90 -43.24 10.20 3.71
N GLY A 91 -42.22 10.35 2.86
CA GLY A 91 -40.96 11.02 3.18
C GLY A 91 -39.93 10.12 3.87
N ARG A 92 -40.22 8.83 4.05
CA ARG A 92 -39.22 7.87 4.57
C ARG A 92 -38.07 7.72 3.56
N PRO A 93 -36.81 7.64 4.02
CA PRO A 93 -35.67 7.47 3.12
C PRO A 93 -35.69 6.08 2.47
N ALA A 94 -35.21 6.00 1.23
CA ALA A 94 -35.01 4.71 0.59
C ALA A 94 -33.91 3.90 1.29
N PRO A 95 -34.01 2.57 1.31
CA PRO A 95 -32.92 1.72 1.77
C PRO A 95 -31.62 1.99 0.99
N PRO A 96 -30.45 1.93 1.64
CA PRO A 96 -29.18 2.25 0.99
C PRO A 96 -28.84 1.23 -0.11
N MET A 97 -28.36 1.73 -1.25
CA MET A 97 -28.01 0.88 -2.39
C MET A 97 -26.71 0.12 -2.12
N LYS A 98 -26.62 -1.14 -2.59
CA LYS A 98 -25.42 -1.98 -2.43
C LYS A 98 -24.14 -1.28 -2.90
N GLY A 99 -24.21 -0.55 -4.03
CA GLY A 99 -23.09 0.22 -4.57
C GLY A 99 -22.64 1.37 -3.66
N GLN A 100 -23.59 2.09 -3.05
CA GLN A 100 -23.30 3.16 -2.09
C GLN A 100 -22.63 2.59 -0.83
N LEU A 101 -23.14 1.49 -0.28
CA LEU A 101 -22.53 0.82 0.87
C LEU A 101 -21.09 0.38 0.58
N ARG A 102 -20.86 -0.26 -0.58
CA ARG A 102 -19.53 -0.66 -1.02
C ARG A 102 -18.58 0.54 -1.14
N ARG A 103 -19.02 1.64 -1.76
CA ARG A 103 -18.21 2.87 -1.90
C ARG A 103 -17.88 3.49 -0.54
N LYS A 104 -18.83 3.53 0.40
CA LYS A 104 -18.59 4.00 1.77
C LYS A 104 -17.52 3.17 2.47
N ALA A 105 -17.64 1.84 2.43
CA ALA A 105 -16.65 0.93 3.02
C ALA A 105 -15.25 1.09 2.37
N GLN A 106 -15.18 1.27 1.05
CA GLN A 106 -13.92 1.52 0.34
C GLN A 106 -13.29 2.86 0.75
N ARG A 107 -14.08 3.93 0.86
CA ARG A 107 -13.60 5.25 1.31
C ARG A 107 -13.11 5.20 2.75
N GLU A 108 -13.82 4.49 3.63
CA GLU A 108 -13.40 4.27 5.01
C GLU A 108 -12.07 3.50 5.10
N LYS A 109 -11.94 2.40 4.34
CA LYS A 109 -10.69 1.64 4.27
C LYS A 109 -9.53 2.50 3.77
N PHE A 110 -9.79 3.34 2.76
CA PHE A 110 -8.80 4.27 2.23
C PHE A 110 -8.38 5.30 3.29
N ALA A 111 -9.33 5.95 3.96
CA ALA A 111 -9.05 6.93 5.01
C ALA A 111 -8.24 6.33 6.17
N ARG A 112 -8.61 5.12 6.63
CA ARG A 112 -7.85 4.39 7.66
C ARG A 112 -6.39 4.15 7.25
N ARG A 113 -6.17 3.78 5.98
CA ARG A 113 -4.82 3.55 5.46
C ARG A 113 -3.99 4.85 5.42
N VAL A 114 -4.61 5.97 5.00
CA VAL A 114 -3.93 7.26 5.00
C VAL A 114 -3.47 7.61 6.42
N VAL A 115 -4.36 7.50 7.41
CA VAL A 115 -4.03 7.80 8.81
C VAL A 115 -2.91 6.90 9.33
N LEU A 116 -3.01 5.59 9.08
CA LEU A 116 -1.97 4.63 9.49
C LEU A 116 -0.59 5.01 8.95
N LEU A 117 -0.50 5.26 7.64
CA LEU A 117 0.78 5.59 7.00
C LEU A 117 1.36 6.92 7.50
N SER A 118 0.51 7.91 7.77
CA SER A 118 0.97 9.17 8.38
C SER A 118 1.56 8.94 9.76
N GLN A 119 0.90 8.13 10.60
CA GLN A 119 1.39 7.81 11.94
C GLN A 119 2.70 7.03 11.91
N GLU A 120 2.83 6.04 11.01
CA GLU A 120 4.08 5.29 10.83
C GLU A 120 5.25 6.20 10.42
N MET A 121 4.99 7.16 9.53
CA MET A 121 5.98 8.14 9.12
C MET A 121 6.41 9.04 10.29
N ASP A 122 5.44 9.57 11.05
CA ASP A 122 5.72 10.45 12.18
C ASP A 122 6.50 9.71 13.28
N ALA A 123 6.11 8.47 13.60
CA ALA A 123 6.81 7.63 14.55
C ALA A 123 8.25 7.31 14.08
N GLY A 124 8.43 7.04 12.79
CA GLY A 124 9.73 6.83 12.17
C GLY A 124 10.65 8.05 12.30
N LEU A 125 10.11 9.25 12.08
CA LEU A 125 10.83 10.50 12.23
C LEU A 125 11.25 10.74 13.69
N GLN A 126 10.31 10.57 14.64
CA GLN A 126 10.60 10.71 16.07
C GLN A 126 11.68 9.74 16.54
N ALA A 127 11.57 8.46 16.15
CA ALA A 127 12.57 7.44 16.49
C ALA A 127 13.94 7.73 15.87
N TRP A 128 13.99 8.30 14.66
CA TRP A 128 15.24 8.75 14.07
C TRP A 128 15.85 9.92 14.84
N GLN A 129 15.05 10.94 15.18
CA GLN A 129 15.50 12.11 15.96
C GLN A 129 16.04 11.71 17.33
N LEU A 130 15.33 10.83 18.04
CA LEU A 130 15.77 10.33 19.34
C LEU A 130 17.13 9.63 19.25
N ARG A 131 17.30 8.74 18.26
CA ARG A 131 18.59 8.07 18.02
C ARG A 131 19.74 9.03 17.72
N GLN A 132 19.47 10.13 17.02
CA GLN A 132 20.49 11.16 16.79
C GLN A 132 20.88 11.85 18.10
N GLN A 133 19.92 12.18 18.95
CA GLN A 133 20.19 12.81 20.25
C GLN A 133 20.93 11.86 21.19
N GLU A 134 20.51 10.60 21.28
CA GLU A 134 21.16 9.58 22.09
C GLU A 134 22.62 9.37 21.67
N LYS A 135 22.90 9.33 20.36
CA LYS A 135 24.26 9.19 19.86
C LYS A 135 25.17 10.33 20.31
N LEU A 136 24.69 11.58 20.22
CA LEU A 136 25.43 12.75 20.68
C LEU A 136 25.65 12.71 22.20
N GLN A 137 24.61 12.35 22.97
CA GLN A 137 24.71 12.21 24.43
C GLN A 137 25.66 11.09 24.85
N GLU A 138 25.70 9.97 24.11
CA GLU A 138 26.61 8.87 24.37
C GLU A 138 28.06 9.27 24.09
N GLU A 139 28.32 10.01 23.01
CA GLU A 139 29.64 10.56 22.71
C GLU A 139 30.10 11.53 23.80
N GLU A 140 29.25 12.45 24.23
CA GLU A 140 29.54 13.34 25.36
C GLU A 140 29.77 12.57 26.66
N GLY A 141 28.97 11.55 26.93
CA GLY A 141 29.10 10.69 28.10
C GLY A 141 30.42 9.94 28.11
N LYS A 142 30.84 9.39 26.96
CA LYS A 142 32.14 8.73 26.78
C LYS A 142 33.29 9.70 27.02
N GLN A 143 33.21 10.93 26.51
CA GLN A 143 34.23 11.96 26.76
C GLN A 143 34.33 12.33 28.25
N LYS A 144 33.19 12.53 28.92
CA LYS A 144 33.15 12.86 30.35
C LYS A 144 33.66 11.72 31.23
N ASN A 145 33.40 10.47 30.84
CA ASN A 145 33.84 9.28 31.57
C ASN A 145 35.26 8.82 31.18
N ALA A 146 35.88 9.43 30.15
CA ALA A 146 37.23 9.07 29.74
C ALA A 146 38.25 9.46 30.83
N LEU A 147 39.12 8.51 31.18
CA LEU A 147 40.23 8.76 32.10
C LEU A 147 41.27 9.68 31.46
N LYS A 148 41.89 10.54 32.28
CA LYS A 148 42.98 11.42 31.83
C LYS A 148 44.16 10.59 31.33
N SER A 149 44.70 10.93 30.17
CA SER A 149 45.91 10.29 29.65
C SER A 149 47.13 10.72 30.47
N LYS A 150 47.90 9.75 30.98
CA LYS A 150 49.08 10.01 31.83
C LYS A 150 50.41 9.69 31.13
N GLY A 151 50.47 8.65 30.30
CA GLY A 151 51.73 8.12 29.75
C GLY A 151 52.49 9.07 28.82
N ALA A 152 51.89 9.47 27.69
CA ALA A 152 52.57 10.29 26.68
C ALA A 152 52.83 11.74 27.13
N LEU A 153 52.01 12.27 28.05
CA LEU A 153 52.14 13.63 28.58
C LEU A 153 53.36 13.81 29.49
N LEU A 154 53.84 12.74 30.14
CA LEU A 154 54.98 12.81 31.05
C LEU A 154 56.34 12.63 30.36
N GLN A 155 56.37 12.14 29.11
CA GLN A 155 57.61 11.84 28.39
C GLN A 155 58.20 13.04 27.64
N ASN A 156 57.40 14.10 27.40
CA ASN A 156 57.85 15.34 26.76
C ASN A 156 57.64 16.54 27.71
N PRO A 157 58.54 16.78 28.66
CA PRO A 157 58.54 18.05 29.38
C PRO A 157 58.79 19.19 28.37
N GLN A 158 57.96 20.23 28.42
CA GLN A 158 58.12 21.42 27.58
C GLN A 158 59.55 22.00 27.71
N PRO A 159 60.22 22.40 26.62
CA PRO A 159 61.52 23.05 26.71
C PRO A 159 61.36 24.37 27.48
N SER A 160 62.08 24.52 28.60
CA SER A 160 62.12 25.76 29.37
C SER A 160 62.78 26.85 28.52
N GLN A 161 62.03 27.92 28.23
CA GLN A 161 62.60 29.17 27.71
C GLN A 161 63.31 29.95 28.82
#